data_AF-A0A6P8W4Q3-F1
#
_entry.id   AF-A0A6P8W4Q3-F1
#
_cell.length_a   1.000
_cell.length_b   1.000
_cell.length_c   1.000
_cell.angle_alpha   90.00
_cell.angle_beta   90.00
_cell.angle_gamma   90.00
#
_symmetry.space_group_name_H-M   'P 1'
#
loop_
_entity.id
_entity.type
_entity.pdbx_description
1 polymer ?
#
loop_
_entity_poly.entity_id
_entity_poly.type
_entity_poly.pdbx_seq_one_letter_code
_entity_poly.pdbx_strand_id
1 'polypeptide(L)' 'MRFLALFTLCLLALVALSTSTEPAAEPFCACPRNLDWVCGSDNRSYPNACELGCSAQRQGRSLSVARKGQC' A
#
# COMPACT_ATOMS: atom_id res chain seq x y z
N MET A 1 38.59 -22.18 -12.22
CA MET A 1 37.65 -21.58 -13.20
C MET A 1 36.24 -22.18 -13.12
N ARG A 2 36.03 -23.48 -13.40
CA ARG A 2 34.69 -24.13 -13.35
C ARG A 2 34.06 -24.24 -11.95
N PHE A 3 34.86 -24.50 -10.92
CA PHE A 3 34.36 -24.60 -9.54
C PHE A 3 33.83 -23.26 -9.00
N LEU A 4 34.50 -22.14 -9.33
CA LEU A 4 34.05 -20.80 -8.91
C LEU A 4 32.69 -20.45 -9.52
N ALA A 5 32.45 -20.83 -10.78
CA ALA A 5 31.17 -20.63 -11.46
C ALA A 5 30.02 -21.42 -10.81
N LEU A 6 30.31 -22.64 -10.31
CA LEU A 6 29.30 -23.44 -9.59
C LEU A 6 28.96 -22.86 -8.22
N PHE A 7 29.95 -22.33 -7.49
CA PHE A 7 29.73 -21.66 -6.21
C PHE A 7 28.88 -20.39 -6.36
N THR A 8 29.15 -19.56 -7.37
CA THR A 8 28.38 -18.33 -7.61
C THR A 8 26.94 -18.63 -8.03
N LEU A 9 26.74 -19.67 -8.83
CA LEU A 9 25.41 -20.09 -9.31
C LEU A 9 24.57 -20.67 -8.16
N CYS A 10 25.19 -21.41 -7.25
CA CYS A 10 24.56 -21.90 -6.02
C CYS A 10 24.20 -20.74 -5.06
N LEU A 11 25.09 -19.76 -4.88
CA LEU A 11 24.83 -18.58 -4.04
C LEU A 11 23.68 -17.73 -4.58
N LEU A 12 23.61 -17.49 -5.89
CA LEU A 12 22.51 -16.76 -6.53
C LEU A 12 21.17 -17.49 -6.36
N ALA A 13 21.16 -18.81 -6.48
CA ALA A 13 19.96 -19.63 -6.25
C ALA A 13 19.49 -19.58 -4.78
N LEU A 14 20.41 -19.60 -3.81
CA LEU A 14 20.11 -19.45 -2.38
C LEU A 14 19.53 -18.07 -2.03
N VAL A 15 20.03 -17.01 -2.67
CA VAL A 15 19.52 -15.64 -2.50
C VAL A 15 18.12 -15.49 -3.09
N ALA A 16 17.82 -16.13 -4.22
CA ALA A 16 16.48 -16.10 -4.81
C ALA A 16 15.43 -16.84 -3.96
N LEU A 17 15.82 -17.84 -3.16
CA LEU A 17 14.90 -18.58 -2.28
C LEU A 17 14.55 -17.84 -0.99
N SER A 18 15.34 -16.84 -0.59
CA SER A 18 15.16 -16.10 0.68
C SER A 18 14.31 -14.85 0.54
N THR A 19 13.80 -14.52 -0.65
CA THR A 19 12.80 -13.46 -0.82
C THR A 19 11.43 -13.99 -0.40
N SER A 20 11.22 -14.10 0.91
CA SER A 20 9.89 -14.19 1.50
C SER A 20 9.18 -12.86 1.20
N THR A 21 8.54 -12.80 0.04
CA THR A 21 7.43 -11.87 -0.17
C THR A 21 6.30 -12.36 0.71
N GLU A 22 6.36 -12.03 2.01
CA GLU A 22 5.15 -12.05 2.82
C GLU A 22 4.14 -11.17 2.08
N PRO A 23 2.98 -11.71 1.68
CA PRO A 23 1.94 -10.87 1.15
C PRO A 23 1.57 -9.93 2.29
N ALA A 24 2.02 -8.68 2.21
CA ALA A 24 1.65 -7.64 3.14
C ALA A 24 0.12 -7.69 3.24
N ALA A 25 -0.39 -8.07 4.41
CA ALA A 25 -1.81 -8.20 4.62
C ALA A 25 -2.46 -6.88 4.17
N GLU A 26 -3.25 -6.94 3.09
CA GLU A 26 -3.98 -5.77 2.59
C GLU A 26 -4.76 -5.19 3.78
N PRO A 27 -4.56 -3.91 4.13
CA PRO A 27 -5.14 -3.35 5.33
C PRO A 27 -6.67 -3.40 5.22
N PHE A 28 -7.29 -4.23 6.07
CA PHE A 28 -8.74 -4.31 6.15
C PHE A 28 -9.29 -3.00 6.71
N CYS A 29 -10.16 -2.35 5.94
CA CYS A 29 -10.83 -1.11 6.36
C CYS A 29 -12.32 -1.36 6.61
N ALA A 30 -12.73 -1.23 7.86
CA ALA A 30 -14.13 -1.17 8.22
C ALA A 30 -14.60 0.30 8.21
N CYS A 31 -15.26 0.73 7.13
CA CYS A 31 -15.86 2.05 7.04
C CYS A 31 -17.40 1.97 6.93
N PRO A 32 -18.13 2.89 7.58
CA PRO A 32 -19.56 3.05 7.35
C PRO A 32 -19.83 3.47 5.89
N ARG A 33 -21.02 3.12 5.38
CA ARG A 33 -21.48 3.42 4.01
C ARG A 33 -22.25 4.74 3.91
N ASN A 34 -22.04 5.67 4.83
CA ASN A 34 -22.59 7.02 4.81
C ASN A 34 -21.88 7.88 3.76
N LEU A 35 -22.63 8.83 3.18
CA LEU A 35 -22.16 9.77 2.17
C LEU A 35 -21.95 11.17 2.80
N ASP A 36 -20.93 11.28 3.64
CA ASP A 36 -20.49 12.54 4.24
C ASP A 36 -19.25 13.07 3.51
N TRP A 37 -19.48 13.53 2.28
CA TRP A 37 -18.40 13.87 1.34
C TRP A 37 -17.32 14.78 1.93
N VAL A 38 -16.06 14.47 1.61
CA VAL A 38 -14.89 15.29 1.93
C VAL A 38 -13.96 15.43 0.74
N CYS A 39 -13.28 16.58 0.65
CA CYS A 39 -12.22 16.82 -0.31
C CYS A 39 -10.88 16.57 0.38
N GLY A 40 -10.06 15.67 -0.16
CA GLY A 40 -8.74 15.36 0.36
C GLY A 40 -7.69 16.39 0.00
N SER A 41 -6.55 16.34 0.69
CA SER A 41 -5.35 17.15 0.41
C SER A 41 -4.73 16.88 -0.97
N ASP A 42 -5.16 15.81 -1.63
CA ASP A 42 -4.81 15.44 -3.00
C ASP A 42 -5.84 15.89 -4.05
N ASN A 43 -6.77 16.76 -3.65
CA ASN A 43 -7.82 17.33 -4.50
C ASN A 43 -8.77 16.26 -5.09
N ARG A 44 -8.98 15.16 -4.35
CA ARG A 44 -9.96 14.11 -4.68
C ARG A 44 -11.11 14.07 -3.67
N SER A 45 -12.31 13.79 -4.17
CA SER A 45 -13.51 13.62 -3.34
C SER A 45 -13.60 12.19 -2.79
N TYR A 46 -13.87 12.07 -1.50
CA TYR A 46 -14.06 10.80 -0.81
C TYR A 46 -15.47 10.73 -0.21
N PRO A 47 -16.15 9.55 -0.23
CA PRO A 47 -17.52 9.41 0.27
C PRO A 47 -17.68 9.82 1.73
N ASN A 48 -16.64 9.61 2.54
CA ASN A 48 -16.53 10.09 3.91
C ASN A 48 -15.06 10.12 4.35
N ALA A 49 -14.81 10.67 5.54
CA ALA A 49 -13.46 10.77 6.10
C ALA A 49 -12.81 9.40 6.40
N CYS A 50 -13.59 8.37 6.71
CA CYS A 50 -13.06 7.01 6.91
C CYS A 50 -12.51 6.43 5.61
N GLU A 51 -13.27 6.55 4.51
CA GLU A 51 -12.85 6.09 3.18
C GLU A 51 -11.60 6.84 2.69
N LEU A 52 -11.46 8.13 3.02
CA LEU A 52 -10.21 8.87 2.78
C LEU A 52 -9.03 8.24 3.52
N GLY A 53 -9.17 7.99 4.82
CA GLY A 53 -8.12 7.37 5.64
C GLY A 53 -7.76 5.97 5.16
N CYS A 54 -8.77 5.17 4.80
CA CYS A 54 -8.55 3.85 4.22
C CYS A 54 -7.77 3.92 2.89
N SER A 55 -8.15 4.85 2.02
CA SER A 55 -7.44 5.08 0.76
C SER A 55 -5.98 5.50 0.99
N ALA A 56 -5.73 6.31 2.02
CA ALA A 56 -4.40 6.72 2.45
C ALA A 56 -3.56 5.50 2.88
N GLN A 57 -4.12 4.65 3.74
CA GLN A 57 -3.47 3.44 4.25
C GLN A 57 -3.14 2.43 3.14
N ARG A 58 -4.07 2.16 2.23
CA ARG A 58 -3.85 1.25 1.08
C ARG A 58 -2.77 1.75 0.13
N GLN A 59 -2.66 3.07 -0.02
CA GLN A 59 -1.67 3.69 -0.90
C GLN A 59 -0.35 3.99 -0.19
N GLY A 60 -0.23 3.69 1.11
CA GLY A 60 0.98 3.99 1.89
C GLY A 60 1.33 5.49 1.92
N ARG A 61 0.32 6.38 1.82
CA ARG A 61 0.52 7.84 1.80
C ARG A 61 -0.31 8.52 2.88
N SER A 62 0.12 9.70 3.31
CA SER A 62 -0.65 10.53 4.25
C SER A 62 -1.62 11.44 3.49
N LEU A 63 -2.91 11.37 3.84
CA LEU A 63 -3.95 12.27 3.34
C LEU A 63 -4.67 12.91 4.50
N SER A 64 -4.99 14.19 4.34
CA SER A 64 -5.84 14.93 5.26
C SER A 64 -7.09 15.44 4.54
N VAL A 65 -8.12 15.77 5.31
CA VAL A 65 -9.29 16.47 4.77
C VAL A 65 -8.90 17.92 4.52
N ALA A 66 -8.97 18.37 3.27
CA ALA A 66 -8.77 19.77 2.89
C ALA A 66 -10.02 20.63 3.16
N ARG A 67 -11.20 20.13 2.79
CA ARG A 67 -12.49 20.78 3.08
C ARG A 67 -13.64 19.77 3.19
N LYS A 68 -14.72 20.18 3.87
CA LYS A 68 -16.00 19.44 3.84
C LYS A 68 -16.66 19.58 2.47
N GLY A 69 -17.43 18.56 2.07
CA GLY A 69 -18.03 18.47 0.74
C GLY A 69 -17.05 17.93 -0.29
N GLN A 70 -17.53 17.76 -1.52
CA GLN A 70 -16.69 17.33 -2.64
C GLN A 70 -15.65 18.42 -3.00
N CYS A 71 -14.54 18.01 -3.60
CA CYS A 71 -13.76 18.88 -4.48
C CYS A 71 -14.64 19.18 -5.71
#